data_AF-A0A2M7GHY7-F1
#
_entry.id   AF-A0A2M7GHY7-F1
#
_cell.length_a   1.000
_cell.length_b   1.000
_cell.length_c   1.000
_cell.angle_alpha   90.00
_cell.angle_beta   90.00
_cell.angle_gamma   90.00
#
_symmetry.space_group_name_H-M   'P 1'
#
loop_
_entity.id
_entity.type
_entity.pdbx_description
1 polymer ?
#
loop_
_entity_poly.entity_id
_entity_poly.type
_entity_poly.pdbx_seq_one_letter_code
_entity_poly.pdbx_strand_id
1 'polypeptide(L)'
;EYMGMVRQWQELLHGGRYSESYMESLPDFVKLAESFHAVGLRATKAGELDDVIKEMIEIDRPVIADIAIDKAENCFPMIPSGAAHNEMLLGPNDKAEKPISEEGMVLV
;
A
#
# COMPACT_ATOMS: atom_id res chain seq x y z
N GLU A 1 3.52 -0.85 -10.55
CA GLU A 1 2.91 -0.56 -9.23
C GLU A 1 1.64 -1.36 -9.02
N TYR A 2 1.12 -1.43 -7.80
CA TYR A 2 -0.11 -2.13 -7.46
C TYR A 2 -1.12 -1.23 -6.73
N MET A 3 -2.40 -1.54 -6.86
CA MET A 3 -3.44 -1.07 -5.96
C MET A 3 -3.38 -1.89 -4.67
N GLY A 4 -2.52 -1.48 -3.71
CA GLY A 4 -2.13 -2.29 -2.55
C GLY A 4 -3.29 -2.96 -1.80
N MET A 5 -4.36 -2.21 -1.51
CA MET A 5 -5.55 -2.75 -0.84
C MET A 5 -6.26 -3.83 -1.67
N VAL A 6 -6.51 -3.57 -2.97
CA VAL A 6 -7.18 -4.53 -3.86
C VAL A 6 -6.32 -5.78 -4.05
N ARG A 7 -4.99 -5.62 -4.18
CA ARG A 7 -4.04 -6.73 -4.25
C ARG A 7 -4.10 -7.61 -2.99
N GLN A 8 -4.09 -7.01 -1.80
CA GLN A 8 -4.20 -7.74 -0.52
C GLN A 8 -5.48 -8.61 -0.48
N TRP A 9 -6.62 -8.04 -0.88
CA TRP A 9 -7.88 -8.79 -0.93
C TRP A 9 -7.85 -9.91 -1.98
N GLN A 10 -7.27 -9.68 -3.16
CA GLN A 10 -7.10 -10.70 -4.19
C GLN A 10 -6.18 -11.85 -3.74
N GLU A 11 -5.15 -11.57 -2.94
CA GLU A 11 -4.31 -12.58 -2.30
C GLU A 11 -5.09 -13.42 -1.30
N LEU A 12 -5.81 -12.77 -0.38
CA LEU A 12 -6.47 -13.44 0.74
C LEU A 12 -7.76 -14.18 0.33
N LEU A 13 -8.53 -13.65 -0.62
CA LEU A 13 -9.86 -14.17 -0.99
C LEU A 13 -9.87 -14.95 -2.31
N HIS A 14 -9.00 -14.58 -3.25
CA HIS A 14 -9.07 -15.07 -4.62
C HIS A 14 -7.85 -15.90 -5.04
N GLY A 15 -7.11 -16.42 -4.07
CA GLY A 15 -5.97 -17.30 -4.31
C GLY A 15 -4.84 -16.64 -5.09
N GLY A 16 -4.66 -15.33 -4.93
CA GLY A 16 -3.61 -14.58 -5.65
C GLY A 16 -3.94 -14.31 -7.12
N ARG A 17 -5.22 -14.37 -7.51
CA ARG A 17 -5.66 -13.96 -8.86
C ARG A 17 -5.72 -12.45 -8.97
N TYR A 18 -4.61 -11.85 -9.38
CA TYR A 18 -4.54 -10.40 -9.62
C TYR A 18 -5.29 -10.02 -10.89
N SER A 19 -6.38 -9.26 -10.76
CA SER A 19 -7.20 -8.79 -11.88
C SER A 19 -7.21 -7.27 -11.88
N GLU A 20 -6.55 -6.66 -12.87
CA GLU A 20 -6.49 -5.20 -13.09
C GLU A 20 -6.02 -4.38 -11.86
N SER A 21 -5.30 -5.02 -10.92
CA SER A 21 -4.74 -4.38 -9.73
C SER A 21 -3.28 -3.98 -9.90
N TYR A 22 -2.68 -4.28 -11.05
CA TYR A 22 -1.34 -3.85 -11.45
C TYR A 22 -1.41 -2.66 -12.40
N MET A 23 -0.53 -1.68 -12.19
CA MET A 23 -0.44 -0.47 -13.01
C MET A 23 1.02 -0.18 -13.37
N GLU A 24 1.33 -0.23 -14.66
CA GLU A 24 2.67 0.13 -15.17
C GLU A 24 2.80 1.63 -15.46
N SER A 25 1.67 2.34 -15.57
CA SER A 25 1.58 3.69 -16.12
C SER A 25 1.73 4.83 -15.10
N LEU A 26 2.43 4.62 -13.98
CA LEU A 26 2.67 5.72 -13.05
C LEU A 26 3.66 6.74 -13.63
N PRO A 27 3.40 8.05 -13.47
CA PRO A 27 4.33 9.09 -13.90
C PRO A 27 5.55 9.16 -12.96
N ASP A 28 6.57 9.88 -13.40
CA ASP A 28 7.64 10.32 -12.52
C ASP A 28 7.15 11.44 -11.60
N PHE A 29 6.82 11.10 -10.34
CA PHE A 29 6.24 12.06 -9.38
C PHE A 29 7.15 13.24 -9.06
N VAL A 30 8.47 13.07 -9.14
CA VAL A 30 9.44 14.16 -8.94
C VAL A 30 9.28 15.20 -10.05
N LYS A 31 9.31 14.76 -11.31
CA LYS A 31 9.11 15.64 -12.48
C LYS A 31 7.71 16.24 -12.53
N LEU A 32 6.71 15.48 -12.08
CA LEU A 32 5.36 15.98 -11.95
C LEU A 32 5.34 17.16 -10.98
N ALA A 33 5.91 17.03 -9.78
CA ALA A 33 6.00 18.13 -8.81
C ALA A 33 6.67 19.38 -9.41
N GLU A 34 7.82 19.21 -10.07
CA GLU A 34 8.57 20.29 -10.71
C GLU A 34 7.74 21.04 -11.76
N SER A 35 6.92 20.32 -12.55
CA SER A 35 6.05 20.91 -13.57
C SER A 35 4.96 21.83 -12.99
N PHE A 36 4.60 21.65 -11.72
CA PHE A 36 3.68 22.48 -10.96
C PHE A 36 4.39 23.52 -10.07
N HIS A 37 5.70 23.75 -10.29
CA HIS A 37 6.54 24.63 -9.46
C HIS A 37 6.63 24.20 -7.98
N ALA A 38 6.34 22.93 -7.69
CA ALA A 38 6.60 22.28 -6.40
C ALA A 38 8.02 21.68 -6.38
N VAL A 39 8.44 21.18 -5.22
CA VAL A 39 9.68 20.41 -5.06
C VAL A 39 9.36 18.92 -5.10
N GLY A 40 10.10 18.15 -5.89
CA GLY A 40 10.02 16.69 -5.89
C GLY A 40 11.21 16.10 -5.15
N LEU A 41 10.94 15.24 -4.16
CA LEU A 41 11.96 14.46 -3.43
C LEU A 41 11.70 12.97 -3.65
N ARG A 42 12.74 12.15 -3.53
CA ARG A 42 12.60 10.70 -3.67
C ARG A 42 13.52 9.95 -2.71
N ALA A 43 12.97 8.93 -2.04
CA ALA A 43 13.74 7.94 -1.29
C ALA A 43 13.51 6.56 -1.91
N THR A 44 14.60 5.84 -2.21
CA THR A 44 14.55 4.48 -2.77
C THR A 44 15.03 3.41 -1.79
N LYS A 45 15.63 3.83 -0.69
CA LYS A 45 16.17 2.96 0.36
C LYS A 45 15.76 3.48 1.74
N ALA A 46 15.60 2.57 2.69
CA ALA A 46 15.25 2.91 4.06
C ALA A 46 16.22 3.93 4.70
N GLY A 47 17.52 3.84 4.40
CA GLY A 47 18.51 4.77 4.95
C GLY A 47 18.44 6.21 4.40
N GLU A 48 17.68 6.45 3.33
CA GLU A 48 17.48 7.78 2.73
C GLU A 48 16.24 8.49 3.33
N LEU A 49 15.36 7.74 4.02
CA LEU A 49 14.03 8.20 4.42
C LEU A 49 14.08 9.38 5.39
N ASP A 50 14.91 9.27 6.44
CA ASP A 50 15.00 10.32 7.47
C ASP A 50 15.50 11.65 6.88
N ASP A 51 16.44 11.60 5.95
CA ASP A 51 17.00 12.80 5.34
C ASP A 51 16.01 13.44 4.36
N VAL A 52 15.30 12.64 3.57
CA VAL A 52 14.21 13.14 2.70
C VAL A 52 13.08 13.77 3.52
N ILE A 53 12.69 13.18 4.66
CA ILE A 53 11.66 13.75 5.54
C ILE A 53 12.12 15.08 6.13
N LYS A 54 13.38 15.18 6.59
CA LYS A 54 13.93 16.45 7.11
C LYS A 54 13.91 17.53 6.04
N GLU A 55 14.44 17.23 4.85
CA GLU A 55 14.45 18.18 3.73
C GLU A 55 13.03 18.62 3.34
N MET A 56 12.08 17.68 3.25
CA MET A 56 10.68 17.97 2.97
C MET A 56 10.07 18.99 3.96
N ILE A 57 10.38 18.87 5.26
CA ILE A 57 9.84 19.73 6.31
C ILE A 57 10.51 21.12 6.31
N GLU A 58 11.78 21.21 5.94
CA GLU A 58 12.54 22.47 5.93
C GLU A 58 12.21 23.38 4.72
N ILE A 59 11.65 22.81 3.65
CA ILE A 59 11.29 23.55 2.44
C ILE A 59 9.99 24.35 2.65
N ASP A 60 10.08 25.69 2.57
CA ASP A 60 8.93 26.60 2.60
C ASP A 60 8.20 26.70 1.24
N ARG A 61 7.90 25.55 0.63
CA ARG A 61 7.22 25.39 -0.67
C ARG A 61 6.46 24.06 -0.70
N PRO A 62 5.45 23.87 -1.58
CA PRO A 62 4.83 22.57 -1.75
C PRO A 62 5.86 21.50 -2.14
N VAL A 63 5.82 20.34 -1.47
CA VAL A 63 6.71 19.20 -1.72
C VAL A 63 5.88 17.96 -2.03
N ILE A 64 6.31 17.18 -3.02
CA ILE A 64 5.91 15.79 -3.22
C ILE A 64 7.11 14.91 -2.91
N ALA A 65 7.00 14.06 -1.88
CA ALA A 65 8.00 13.06 -1.56
C ALA A 65 7.54 11.69 -2.09
N ASP A 66 8.27 11.15 -3.05
CA ASP A 66 8.05 9.83 -3.64
C ASP A 66 8.88 8.79 -2.90
N ILE A 67 8.23 7.97 -2.06
CA ILE A 67 8.90 7.02 -1.17
C ILE A 67 8.67 5.60 -1.69
N ALA A 68 9.75 4.95 -2.12
CA ALA A 68 9.68 3.56 -2.53
C ALA A 68 9.46 2.65 -1.31
N ILE A 69 8.43 1.81 -1.40
CA ILE A 69 8.10 0.78 -0.40
C ILE A 69 8.11 -0.61 -1.04
N ASP A 70 8.09 -1.66 -0.21
CA ASP A 70 7.83 -3.00 -0.71
C ASP A 70 6.37 -3.10 -1.19
N LYS A 71 6.20 -3.54 -2.44
CA LYS A 71 4.92 -3.68 -3.12
C LYS A 71 4.10 -4.85 -2.59
N ALA A 72 4.76 -5.79 -1.92
CA ALA A 72 4.15 -7.01 -1.39
C ALA A 72 3.55 -6.83 0.01
N GLU A 73 3.69 -5.66 0.64
CA GLU A 73 3.26 -5.45 2.02
C GLU A 73 1.74 -5.37 2.19
N ASN A 74 1.28 -6.01 3.27
CA ASN A 74 -0.13 -6.16 3.62
C ASN A 74 -0.42 -5.46 4.96
N CYS A 75 -1.62 -4.90 5.09
CA CYS A 75 -2.05 -4.21 6.30
C CYS A 75 -2.59 -5.21 7.33
N PHE A 76 -1.99 -5.21 8.53
CA PHE A 76 -2.41 -5.98 9.70
C PHE A 76 -2.43 -5.07 10.96
N PRO A 77 -3.21 -5.39 12.00
CA PRO A 77 -4.15 -6.51 12.08
C PRO A 77 -5.39 -6.32 11.20
N MET A 78 -6.03 -7.41 10.81
CA MET A 78 -7.20 -7.40 9.93
C MET A 78 -8.27 -8.37 10.43
N ILE A 79 -9.53 -7.93 10.48
CA ILE A 79 -10.69 -8.80 10.66
C ILE A 79 -11.18 -9.18 9.26
N PRO A 80 -11.15 -10.46 8.87
CA PRO A 80 -11.69 -10.89 7.60
C PRO A 80 -13.19 -10.56 7.47
N SER A 81 -13.64 -10.29 6.24
CA SER A 81 -15.06 -10.01 5.98
C SER A 81 -15.95 -11.15 6.48
N GLY A 82 -16.95 -10.79 7.29
CA GLY A 82 -17.87 -11.76 7.92
C GLY A 82 -17.35 -12.42 9.21
N ALA A 83 -16.13 -12.12 9.66
CA ALA A 83 -15.58 -12.62 10.92
C ALA A 83 -15.93 -11.73 12.12
N ALA A 84 -15.92 -12.31 13.32
CA ALA A 84 -16.13 -11.58 14.56
C ALA A 84 -14.88 -10.76 14.95
N HIS A 85 -15.05 -9.75 15.83
CA HIS A 85 -13.95 -8.85 16.24
C HIS A 85 -12.79 -9.57 16.94
N ASN A 86 -13.02 -10.75 17.50
CA ASN A 86 -12.01 -11.58 18.15
C ASN A 86 -11.33 -12.58 17.19
N GLU A 87 -11.73 -12.64 15.92
CA GLU A 87 -11.16 -13.52 14.88
C GLU A 87 -10.20 -12.72 13.96
N MET A 88 -9.23 -12.03 14.57
CA MET A 88 -8.26 -11.17 13.85
C MET A 88 -7.04 -11.95 13.33
N LEU A 89 -6.56 -11.56 12.15
CA LEU A 89 -5.22 -11.86 11.67
C LEU A 89 -4.26 -10.79 12.20
N LEU A 90 -3.26 -11.16 13.00
CA LEU A 90 -2.30 -10.22 13.60
C LEU A 90 -1.08 -10.00 12.72
N GLY A 91 -0.78 -10.93 11.80
CA GLY A 91 0.35 -10.80 10.88
C GLY A 91 0.28 -11.75 9.69
N PRO A 92 1.27 -11.71 8.79
CA PRO A 92 1.28 -12.44 7.51
C PRO A 92 1.34 -13.96 7.67
N ASN A 93 1.76 -14.45 8.84
CA ASN A 93 1.82 -15.89 9.13
C ASN A 93 0.50 -16.44 9.71
N ASP A 94 -0.43 -15.56 10.09
CA ASP A 94 -1.69 -15.96 10.67
C ASP A 94 -2.65 -16.41 9.58
N LYS A 95 -3.37 -17.50 9.86
CA LYS A 95 -4.41 -18.01 8.96
C LYS A 95 -5.75 -17.89 9.66
N ALA A 96 -6.76 -17.47 8.92
CA ALA A 96 -8.12 -17.44 9.43
C ALA A 96 -8.51 -18.87 9.87
N GLU A 97 -9.06 -18.99 11.09
CA GLU A 97 -9.49 -20.29 11.63
C GLU A 97 -10.59 -20.92 10.77
N LYS A 98 -11.37 -20.08 10.08
CA LYS A 98 -12.40 -20.47 9.12
C LYS A 98 -12.09 -19.84 7.76
N PRO A 99 -12.31 -20.56 6.65
CA PRO A 99 -12.30 -19.94 5.34
C PRO A 99 -13.37 -18.84 5.28
N ILE A 100 -13.06 -17.76 4.59
CA ILE A 100 -13.96 -16.62 4.42
C ILE A 100 -15.18 -17.11 3.63
N SER A 101 -16.37 -16.85 4.16
CA SER A 101 -17.61 -17.32 3.54
C SER A 101 -17.83 -16.66 2.18
N GLU A 102 -18.63 -17.29 1.30
CA GLU A 102 -19.03 -16.66 0.03
C GLU A 102 -19.69 -15.30 0.26
N GLU A 103 -20.53 -15.18 1.28
CA GLU A 103 -21.12 -13.90 1.70
C GLU A 103 -20.03 -12.89 2.09
N GLY A 104 -19.01 -13.31 2.81
CA GLY A 104 -17.87 -12.47 3.18
C GLY A 104 -17.03 -12.02 1.99
N MET A 105 -16.86 -12.89 0.99
CA MET A 105 -16.12 -12.56 -0.24
C MET A 105 -16.84 -11.49 -1.09
N VAL A 106 -18.17 -11.38 -1.00
CA VAL A 106 -18.97 -10.40 -1.76
C VAL A 106 -18.98 -9.01 -1.08
N LEU A 107 -18.50 -8.89 0.16
CA LEU A 107 -18.47 -7.61 0.88
C LEU A 107 -17.31 -6.68 0.47
N VAL A 108 -16.43 -7.13 -0.44
CA VAL A 108 -15.17 -6.48 -0.80
C VAL A 108 -15.10 -6.24 -2.30
#